data_AF-A0A0F9IUH5-F1
#
_entry.id   AF-A0A0F9IUH5-F1
#
_cell.length_a   1.000
_cell.length_b   1.000
_cell.length_c   1.000
_cell.angle_alpha   90.00
_cell.angle_beta   90.00
_cell.angle_gamma   90.00
#
_symmetry.space_group_name_H-M   'P 1'
#
loop_
_entity.id
_entity.type
_entity.pdbx_description
1 polymer ?
#
loop_
_entity_poly.entity_id
_entity_poly.type
_entity_poly.pdbx_seq_one_letter_code
_entity_poly.pdbx_strand_id
1 'polypeptide(L)'
;MSQGRYGRVVGAGKNMSAHRYTWIIRNGDIPEEKVICHTCDNGLCININHLFLGTQKDNVHDMIKKGRGRSFFKETNQKGEKNANAKLTKFRVWEIRLFYKRNPMSYQAIANVFKLRSKGHAHAIINKLIWK
;
A
#
# COMPACT_ATOMS: atom_id res chain seq x y z
N MET A 1 -0.19 -18.72 12.30
CA MET A 1 -0.15 -17.36 11.70
C MET A 1 0.86 -17.39 10.55
N SER A 2 0.43 -17.60 9.29
CA SER A 2 1.34 -17.57 8.14
C SER A 2 1.63 -16.11 7.78
N GLN A 3 2.81 -15.62 8.17
CA GLN A 3 3.37 -14.40 7.58
C GLN A 3 3.47 -14.66 6.07
N GLY A 4 2.83 -13.83 5.24
CA GLY A 4 2.65 -13.99 3.78
C GLY A 4 3.95 -14.01 2.97
N ARG A 5 4.84 -14.95 3.27
CA ARG A 5 6.10 -15.19 2.59
C ARG A 5 5.81 -16.15 1.44
N TYR A 6 6.18 -15.74 0.23
CA TYR A 6 6.21 -16.63 -0.91
C TYR A 6 7.59 -17.27 -1.00
N GLY A 7 7.64 -18.58 -1.27
CA GLY A 7 8.88 -19.22 -1.69
C GLY A 7 9.38 -18.56 -2.98
N ARG A 8 10.70 -18.40 -3.12
CA ARG A 8 11.34 -17.80 -4.31
C ARG A 8 12.27 -18.82 -4.95
N VAL A 9 12.28 -18.84 -6.27
CA VAL A 9 13.16 -19.68 -7.08
C VAL A 9 13.79 -18.83 -8.19
N VAL A 10 14.99 -19.22 -8.61
CA VAL A 10 15.63 -18.70 -9.82
C VAL A 10 15.41 -19.73 -10.92
N GLY A 11 14.59 -19.40 -11.91
CA GLY A 11 14.30 -20.27 -13.06
C GLY A 11 14.58 -19.52 -14.35
N ALA A 12 15.32 -20.13 -15.28
CA ALA A 12 15.71 -19.52 -16.57
C ALA A 12 16.32 -18.10 -16.42
N GLY A 13 17.15 -17.89 -15.38
CA GLY A 13 17.79 -16.61 -15.09
C GLY A 13 16.87 -15.53 -14.50
N LYS A 14 15.59 -15.82 -14.23
CA LYS A 14 14.63 -14.88 -13.65
C LYS A 14 14.22 -15.29 -12.24
N ASN A 15 14.14 -14.30 -11.35
CA ASN A 15 13.56 -14.47 -10.02
C ASN A 15 12.03 -14.59 -10.14
N MET A 16 11.46 -15.70 -9.67
CA MET A 16 10.00 -15.89 -9.63
C MET A 16 9.56 -16.58 -8.34
N SER A 17 8.27 -16.51 -8.02
CA SER A 17 7.72 -17.24 -6.88
C SER A 17 7.65 -18.74 -7.19
N ALA A 18 7.95 -19.56 -6.17
CA ALA A 18 8.00 -21.01 -6.30
C ALA A 18 6.68 -21.59 -6.83
N HIS A 19 5.54 -21.11 -6.34
CA HIS A 19 4.22 -21.58 -6.79
C HIS A 19 3.93 -21.21 -8.25
N ARG A 20 4.42 -20.06 -8.75
CA ARG A 20 4.28 -19.70 -10.18
C ARG A 20 5.14 -20.61 -11.04
N TYR A 21 6.36 -20.89 -10.61
CA TYR A 21 7.24 -21.80 -11.32
C TYR A 21 6.65 -23.22 -11.40
N THR A 22 6.13 -23.73 -10.29
CA THR A 22 5.44 -25.03 -10.26
C THR A 22 4.23 -25.06 -11.19
N TRP A 23 3.43 -23.98 -11.23
CA TRP A 23 2.33 -23.87 -12.18
C TRP A 23 2.82 -23.94 -13.64
N ILE A 24 3.84 -23.15 -13.99
CA ILE A 24 4.38 -23.08 -15.35
C ILE A 24 4.88 -24.45 -15.83
N ILE A 25 5.63 -25.17 -14.98
CA ILE A 25 6.12 -26.51 -15.31
C ILE A 25 4.97 -27.50 -15.54
N ARG A 26 3.91 -27.43 -14.73
CA ARG A 26 2.86 -28.45 -14.73
C ARG A 26 1.73 -28.18 -15.72
N ASN A 27 1.36 -26.92 -15.88
CA ASN A 27 0.15 -26.46 -16.57
C ASN A 27 0.45 -25.52 -17.74
N GLY A 28 1.70 -25.08 -17.92
CA GLY A 28 2.09 -24.12 -18.94
C GLY A 28 1.86 -22.67 -18.51
N ASP A 29 1.82 -21.77 -19.49
CA ASP A 29 1.84 -20.33 -19.24
C ASP A 29 0.65 -19.83 -18.43
N ILE A 30 0.88 -18.75 -17.69
CA ILE A 30 -0.16 -18.04 -16.94
C ILE A 30 -0.76 -17.00 -17.89
N PRO A 31 -2.06 -17.08 -18.22
CA PRO A 31 -2.69 -16.11 -19.11
C PRO A 31 -2.54 -14.67 -18.61
N GLU A 32 -2.54 -13.72 -19.53
CA GLU A 32 -2.56 -12.29 -19.20
C GLU A 32 -3.76 -11.96 -18.29
N GLU A 33 -3.60 -11.00 -17.38
CA GLU A 33 -4.59 -10.63 -16.35
C GLU A 33 -4.98 -11.73 -15.33
N LYS A 34 -4.32 -12.90 -15.36
CA LYS A 34 -4.50 -13.95 -14.35
C LYS A 34 -3.39 -13.97 -13.31
N VAL A 35 -3.77 -14.34 -12.10
CA VAL A 35 -2.85 -14.55 -10.97
C VAL A 35 -3.03 -15.96 -10.39
N ILE A 36 -1.95 -16.52 -9.85
CA ILE A 36 -2.02 -17.79 -9.12
C ILE A 36 -2.45 -17.50 -7.69
N CYS A 37 -3.56 -18.11 -7.29
CA CYS A 37 -4.12 -18.01 -5.96
C CYS A 37 -3.99 -19.34 -5.21
N HIS A 38 -3.97 -19.28 -3.87
CA HIS A 38 -3.92 -20.44 -2.99
C HIS A 38 -5.28 -20.70 -2.36
N THR A 39 -5.78 -21.93 -2.43
CA THR A 39 -6.96 -22.33 -1.63
C THR A 39 -6.64 -22.45 -0.14
N CYS A 40 -5.39 -22.85 0.17
CA CYS A 40 -4.90 -23.08 1.53
C CYS A 40 -4.38 -21.84 2.25
N ASP A 41 -4.34 -20.68 1.58
CA ASP A 41 -3.83 -19.42 2.14
C ASP A 41 -2.39 -19.47 2.70
N ASN A 42 -1.59 -20.43 2.25
CA ASN A 42 -0.18 -20.58 2.62
C ASN A 42 0.74 -20.19 1.46
N GLY A 43 1.38 -19.02 1.53
CA GLY A 43 2.25 -18.52 0.47
C GLY A 43 3.48 -19.38 0.17
N LEU A 44 3.89 -20.26 1.09
CA LEU A 44 4.98 -21.21 0.89
C LEU A 44 4.52 -22.50 0.18
N CYS A 45 3.21 -22.72 0.04
CA CYS A 45 2.66 -23.92 -0.59
C CYS A 45 2.91 -23.91 -2.10
N ILE A 46 3.45 -25.01 -2.60
CA ILE A 46 3.67 -25.28 -4.03
C ILE A 46 2.84 -26.46 -4.55
N ASN A 47 2.02 -27.09 -3.72
CA ASN A 47 1.15 -28.18 -4.15
C ASN A 47 0.18 -27.68 -5.22
N ILE A 48 0.28 -28.21 -6.43
CA ILE A 48 -0.50 -27.77 -7.60
C ILE A 48 -2.02 -27.87 -7.36
N ASN A 49 -2.47 -28.85 -6.58
CA ASN A 49 -3.89 -29.04 -6.24
C ASN A 49 -4.45 -27.93 -5.35
N HIS A 50 -3.57 -27.14 -4.71
CA HIS A 50 -3.94 -25.98 -3.91
C HIS A 50 -3.79 -24.66 -4.68
N LEU A 51 -3.38 -24.70 -5.95
CA LEU A 51 -3.19 -23.55 -6.81
C LEU A 51 -4.32 -23.45 -7.84
N PHE A 52 -4.76 -22.24 -8.14
CA PHE A 52 -5.75 -21.98 -9.20
C PHE A 52 -5.54 -20.62 -9.84
N LEU A 53 -6.07 -20.43 -11.05
CA LEU A 53 -6.07 -19.14 -11.73
C LEU A 53 -7.23 -18.27 -11.23
N GLY A 54 -6.89 -17.15 -10.57
CA GLY A 54 -7.83 -16.10 -10.20
C GLY A 54 -7.63 -14.84 -11.05
N THR A 55 -8.53 -13.88 -10.89
CA THR A 55 -8.27 -12.51 -11.33
C THR A 55 -7.66 -11.72 -10.18
N GLN A 56 -6.90 -10.67 -10.51
CA GLN A 56 -6.38 -9.76 -9.50
C GLN A 56 -7.53 -9.12 -8.68
N LYS A 57 -8.66 -8.83 -9.32
CA LYS A 57 -9.85 -8.27 -8.67
C LYS A 57 -10.43 -9.22 -7.62
N ASP A 58 -10.56 -10.50 -7.96
CA ASP A 58 -11.10 -11.51 -7.04
C ASP A 58 -10.14 -11.77 -5.87
N ASN A 59 -8.83 -11.81 -6.13
CA ASN A 59 -7.82 -11.95 -5.08
C ASN A 59 -7.84 -10.77 -4.08
N VAL A 60 -8.02 -9.54 -4.58
CA VAL A 60 -8.17 -8.35 -3.73
C VAL A 60 -9.47 -8.42 -2.93
N HIS A 61 -10.58 -8.83 -3.56
CA HIS A 61 -11.86 -8.98 -2.88
C HIS A 61 -11.81 -10.06 -1.78
N ASP A 62 -11.19 -11.21 -2.05
CA ASP A 62 -10.99 -12.28 -1.08
C ASP A 62 -10.08 -11.85 0.08
N MET A 63 -8.98 -11.13 -0.21
CA MET A 63 -8.13 -10.53 0.82
C MET A 63 -8.90 -9.57 1.73
N ILE A 64 -9.79 -8.75 1.16
CA ILE A 64 -10.68 -7.84 1.91
C ILE A 64 -11.64 -8.69 2.74
N LYS A 65 -12.36 -9.64 2.15
CA LYS A 65 -13.31 -10.51 2.88
C LYS A 65 -12.64 -11.26 4.04
N LYS A 66 -11.38 -11.69 3.87
CA LYS A 66 -10.56 -12.37 4.89
C LYS A 66 -9.89 -11.42 5.89
N GLY A 67 -10.11 -10.11 5.80
CA GLY A 67 -9.55 -9.12 6.73
C GLY A 67 -8.03 -8.94 6.64
N ARG A 68 -7.38 -9.41 5.56
CA ARG A 68 -5.92 -9.32 5.38
C ARG A 68 -5.46 -8.01 4.78
N GLY A 69 -6.38 -7.19 4.29
CA GLY A 69 -6.08 -5.85 3.80
C GLY A 69 -5.70 -4.92 4.95
N ARG A 70 -4.39 -4.76 5.20
CA ARG A 70 -3.85 -3.83 6.22
C ARG A 70 -4.36 -2.39 6.10
N SER A 71 -4.80 -1.99 4.91
CA SER A 71 -5.36 -0.66 4.62
C SER A 71 -6.89 -0.58 4.76
N PHE A 72 -7.59 -1.72 4.76
CA PHE A 72 -9.06 -1.78 4.70
C PHE A 72 -9.71 -2.09 6.04
N PHE A 73 -9.05 -2.88 6.89
CA PHE A 73 -9.61 -3.26 8.18
C PHE A 73 -8.85 -2.62 9.35
N LYS A 74 -9.59 -1.74 10.04
CA LYS A 74 -9.44 -1.35 11.45
C LYS A 74 -8.30 -0.38 11.79
N GLU A 75 -8.69 0.87 12.07
CA GLU A 75 -8.02 1.84 12.96
C GLU A 75 -6.57 2.28 12.67
N THR A 76 -5.88 1.66 11.72
CA THR A 76 -4.52 2.03 11.30
C THR A 76 -4.51 3.15 10.27
N ASN A 77 -5.59 3.95 10.19
CA ASN A 77 -5.57 5.25 9.53
C ASN A 77 -4.74 6.22 10.39
N GLN A 78 -3.48 5.84 10.57
CA GLN A 78 -2.37 6.52 11.20
C GLN A 78 -2.13 7.76 10.36
N LYS A 79 -3.01 8.74 10.53
CA LYS A 79 -2.96 10.05 9.93
C LYS A 79 -2.28 10.99 10.91
N GLY A 80 -1.63 11.99 10.35
CA GLY A 80 -0.86 12.93 11.14
C GLY A 80 0.26 12.25 11.94
N GLU A 81 0.46 12.65 13.21
CA GLU A 81 1.55 12.16 14.07
C GLU A 81 1.53 10.66 14.31
N LYS A 82 0.38 9.99 14.13
CA LYS A 82 0.29 8.53 14.26
C LYS A 82 0.96 7.82 13.09
N ASN A 83 1.20 8.50 11.96
CA ASN A 83 1.93 7.98 10.82
C ASN A 83 3.43 7.95 11.12
N ALA A 84 4.06 6.78 11.12
CA ALA A 84 5.51 6.65 11.29
C ALA A 84 6.32 7.45 10.24
N ASN A 85 5.72 7.76 9.08
CA ASN A 85 6.34 8.58 8.04
C ASN A 85 5.95 10.07 8.10
N ALA A 86 5.17 10.52 9.08
CA ALA A 86 4.82 11.92 9.21
C ALA A 86 6.05 12.77 9.56
N LYS A 87 6.36 13.73 8.69
CA LYS A 87 7.46 14.69 8.88
C LYS A 87 7.07 15.95 9.66
N LEU A 88 5.78 16.12 9.93
CA LEU A 88 5.22 17.28 10.62
C LEU A 88 4.59 16.82 11.94
N THR A 89 4.58 17.71 12.94
CA THR A 89 3.84 17.52 14.19
C THR A 89 2.51 18.27 14.14
N LYS A 90 1.57 17.95 15.04
CA LYS A 90 0.32 18.70 15.21
C LYS A 90 0.60 20.17 15.51
N PHE A 91 1.63 20.44 16.32
CA PHE A 91 2.07 21.80 16.62
C PHE A 91 2.52 22.53 15.35
N ARG A 92 3.37 21.93 14.52
CA ARG A 92 3.78 22.52 13.23
C ARG A 92 2.60 22.80 12.30
N VAL A 93 1.63 21.88 12.22
CA VAL A 93 0.42 22.06 11.42
C VAL A 93 -0.44 23.20 11.95
N TRP A 94 -0.56 23.32 13.27
CA TRP A 94 -1.27 24.42 13.92
C TRP A 94 -0.59 25.77 13.63
N GLU A 95 0.74 25.86 13.72
CA GLU A 95 1.51 27.06 13.37
C GLU A 95 1.23 27.50 11.93
N ILE A 96 1.31 26.57 10.96
CA ILE A 96 1.05 26.85 9.54
C ILE A 96 -0.36 27.40 9.32
N ARG A 97 -1.36 26.78 9.96
CA ARG A 97 -2.76 27.20 9.86
C ARG A 97 -3.00 28.56 10.48
N LEU A 98 -2.43 28.82 11.66
CA LEU A 98 -2.56 30.09 12.34
C LEU A 98 -1.88 31.20 11.55
N PHE A 99 -0.69 30.95 11.01
CA PHE A 99 0.04 31.89 10.18
C PHE A 99 -0.74 32.25 8.92
N TYR A 100 -1.28 31.27 8.19
CA TYR A 100 -2.12 31.52 7.02
C TYR A 100 -3.40 32.29 7.36
N LYS A 101 -4.06 31.97 8.49
CA LYS A 101 -5.26 32.68 8.94
C LYS A 101 -4.98 34.16 9.25
N ARG A 102 -3.80 34.47 9.79
CA ARG A 102 -3.37 35.84 10.10
C ARG A 102 -2.84 36.58 8.88
N ASN A 103 -2.23 35.88 7.94
CA ASN A 103 -1.59 36.43 6.75
C ASN A 103 -1.99 35.60 5.52
N PRO A 104 -3.18 35.83 4.94
CA PRO A 104 -3.59 35.14 3.73
C PRO A 104 -2.61 35.42 2.59
N MET A 105 -1.97 34.37 2.08
CA MET A 105 -1.01 34.46 0.98
C MET A 105 -1.07 33.20 0.11
N SER A 106 -0.32 33.17 -0.99
CA SER A 106 -0.33 32.00 -1.87
C SER A 106 0.21 30.74 -1.15
N TYR A 107 -0.31 29.57 -1.51
CA TYR A 107 0.21 28.30 -0.98
C TYR A 107 1.68 28.07 -1.32
N GLN A 108 2.18 28.67 -2.40
CA GLN A 108 3.59 28.65 -2.74
C GLN A 108 4.42 29.46 -1.73
N ALA A 109 3.96 30.65 -1.35
CA ALA A 109 4.64 31.47 -0.35
C ALA A 109 4.65 30.78 1.03
N ILE A 110 3.51 30.20 1.45
CA ILE A 110 3.45 29.39 2.69
C ILE A 110 4.44 28.22 2.64
N ALA A 111 4.50 27.51 1.51
CA ALA A 111 5.44 26.40 1.35
C ALA A 111 6.89 26.87 1.50
N ASN A 112 7.25 28.03 0.95
CA ASN A 112 8.59 28.58 1.07
C ASN A 112 8.91 29.00 2.52
N VAL A 113 8.00 29.72 3.19
CA VAL A 113 8.16 30.20 4.57
C VAL A 113 8.37 29.02 5.54
N PHE A 114 7.55 27.97 5.42
CA PHE A 114 7.60 26.80 6.28
C PHE A 114 8.49 25.66 5.76
N LYS A 115 9.24 25.91 4.67
CA LYS A 115 10.11 24.92 3.99
C LYS A 115 9.38 23.59 3.70
N LEU A 116 8.13 23.68 3.26
CA LEU A 116 7.33 22.53 2.85
C LEU A 116 7.74 22.05 1.45
N ARG A 117 7.64 20.75 1.23
CA ARG A 117 8.01 20.09 -0.05
C ARG A 117 7.40 20.75 -1.29
N SER A 118 6.16 21.24 -1.21
CA SER A 118 5.47 21.85 -2.36
C SER A 118 4.28 22.70 -1.92
N LYS A 119 3.79 23.57 -2.82
CA LYS A 119 2.51 24.29 -2.64
C LYS A 119 1.32 23.35 -2.40
N GLY A 120 1.35 22.16 -3.01
CA GLY A 120 0.32 21.13 -2.80
C GLY A 120 0.32 20.60 -1.36
N HIS A 121 1.50 20.47 -0.76
CA HIS A 121 1.62 20.10 0.65
C HIS A 121 1.02 21.18 1.57
N ALA A 122 1.32 22.47 1.30
CA ALA A 122 0.72 23.59 2.03
C ALA A 122 -0.81 23.62 1.88
N HIS A 123 -1.31 23.48 0.65
CA HIS A 123 -2.75 23.40 0.35
C HIS A 123 -3.44 22.29 1.15
N ALA A 124 -2.86 21.09 1.17
CA ALA A 124 -3.45 19.94 1.87
C ALA A 124 -3.44 20.09 3.40
N ILE A 125 -2.45 20.79 3.97
CA ILE A 125 -2.40 21.12 5.41
C ILE A 125 -3.47 22.15 5.78
N ILE A 126 -3.56 23.24 5.00
CA ILE A 126 -4.49 24.35 5.24
C ILE A 126 -5.95 23.88 5.10
N ASN A 127 -6.24 23.11 4.05
CA ASN A 127 -7.59 22.60 3.76
C ASN A 127 -7.94 21.29 4.50
N LYS A 128 -7.14 20.91 5.50
CA LYS A 128 -7.38 19.74 6.37
C LYS A 128 -7.54 18.39 5.63
N LEU A 129 -6.92 18.24 4.46
CA LEU A 129 -7.03 17.03 3.63
C LEU A 129 -6.20 15.87 4.17
N ILE A 130 -5.00 16.16 4.67
CA ILE A 130 -4.04 15.16 5.19
C ILE A 130 -3.90 15.18 6.71
N TRP A 131 -4.24 16.30 7.34
CA TRP A 131 -4.27 16.49 8.79
C TRP A 131 -5.67 16.97 9.17
N LYS A 132 -6.49 16.14 9.83
CA LYS A 132 -7.81 16.59 10.31
C LYS A 132 -7.63 17.40 11.58
#